data_AF-A0A353DMP2-F1
#
_entry.id   AF-A0A353DMP2-F1
#
_cell.length_a   1.000
_cell.length_b   1.000
_cell.length_c   1.000
_cell.angle_alpha   90.00
_cell.angle_beta   90.00
_cell.angle_gamma   90.00
#
_symmetry.space_group_name_H-M   'P 1'
#
loop_
_entity.id
_entity.type
_entity.pdbx_description
1 polymer ?
#
loop_
_entity_poly.entity_id
_entity_poly.type
_entity_poly.pdbx_seq_one_letter_code
_entity_poly.pdbx_strand_id
1 'polypeptide(L)'
;MNASIKKFRNITFVFALIELILIGTLTFFWVYNTFGIRDIKDIEEYIFLGFVVLCLADILFTWLALAFLSRKRQSNDIEVASLIGNDIQMAYNFNQIGLLAIDESGLVLWSNSLFNERQLDLVDTDIFQTFPALKELVKLKSDKAVHLDMKGKSYEVRFLSEPRLFVFKDVTEYDNVVNYSKEQAIA
;
A
#
# COMPACT_ATOMS: atom_id res chain seq x y z
N MET A 1 0.95 4.33 -8.50
CA MET A 1 -0.45 3.89 -8.27
C MET A 1 -0.86 2.91 -9.37
N ASN A 2 -0.91 1.62 -9.00
CA ASN A 2 -1.10 0.48 -9.90
C ASN A 2 -2.32 0.65 -10.82
N ALA A 3 -2.19 0.30 -12.11
CA ALA A 3 -3.24 0.48 -13.12
C ALA A 3 -4.55 -0.24 -12.73
N SER A 4 -4.47 -1.33 -11.97
CA SER A 4 -5.65 -2.01 -11.42
C SER A 4 -6.37 -1.22 -10.33
N ILE A 5 -5.65 -0.53 -9.44
CA ILE A 5 -6.26 0.28 -8.39
C ILE A 5 -6.95 1.50 -9.01
N LYS A 6 -6.34 2.10 -10.05
CA LYS A 6 -6.97 3.17 -10.84
C LYS A 6 -8.28 2.72 -11.49
N LYS A 7 -8.29 1.56 -12.16
CA LYS A 7 -9.51 1.00 -12.77
C LYS A 7 -10.60 0.75 -11.72
N PHE A 8 -10.22 0.17 -10.59
CA PHE A 8 -11.12 -0.14 -9.51
C PHE A 8 -11.77 1.10 -8.89
N ARG A 9 -10.95 2.12 -8.56
CA ARG A 9 -11.42 3.42 -8.08
C ARG A 9 -12.40 4.08 -9.06
N ASN A 10 -12.10 4.01 -10.36
CA ASN A 10 -12.98 4.57 -11.38
C ASN A 10 -14.32 3.82 -11.45
N ILE A 11 -14.33 2.49 -11.28
CA ILE A 11 -15.58 1.70 -11.26
C ILE A 11 -16.43 2.09 -10.04
N THR A 12 -15.85 2.14 -8.84
CA THR A 12 -16.57 2.56 -7.62
C THR A 12 -17.13 3.97 -7.76
N PHE A 13 -16.36 4.88 -8.36
CA PHE A 13 -16.81 6.25 -8.59
C PHE A 13 -17.99 6.32 -9.58
N VAL A 14 -17.92 5.58 -10.69
CA VAL A 14 -19.02 5.51 -11.66
C VAL A 14 -20.28 4.91 -11.04
N PHE A 15 -20.14 3.85 -10.23
CA PHE A 15 -21.26 3.22 -9.52
C PHE A 15 -21.98 4.22 -8.60
N ALA A 16 -21.24 4.93 -7.75
CA ALA A 16 -21.80 5.95 -6.87
C ALA A 16 -22.49 7.11 -7.63
N LEU A 17 -21.95 7.47 -8.80
CA LEU A 17 -22.52 8.51 -9.66
C LEU A 17 -23.87 8.05 -10.25
N ILE A 18 -23.98 6.79 -10.66
CA ILE A 18 -25.24 6.19 -11.12
C ILE A 18 -26.28 6.21 -10.01
N GLU A 19 -25.93 5.86 -8.78
CA GLU A 19 -26.85 5.87 -7.64
C GLU A 19 -27.35 7.28 -7.31
N LEU A 20 -26.46 8.27 -7.34
CA LEU A 20 -26.85 9.67 -7.16
C LEU A 20 -27.84 10.14 -8.23
N ILE A 21 -27.64 9.74 -9.49
CA ILE A 21 -28.58 10.03 -10.57
C ILE A 21 -29.91 9.31 -10.33
N LEU A 22 -29.89 8.06 -9.87
CA LEU A 22 -31.07 7.27 -9.60
C LEU A 22 -31.90 7.88 -8.45
N ILE A 23 -31.24 8.27 -7.34
CA ILE A 23 -31.89 8.96 -6.22
C ILE A 23 -32.41 10.33 -6.66
N GLY A 24 -31.61 11.09 -7.41
CA GLY A 24 -32.00 12.42 -7.89
C GLY A 24 -33.20 12.38 -8.83
N THR A 25 -33.25 11.42 -9.75
CA THR A 25 -34.40 11.22 -10.64
C THR A 25 -35.64 10.80 -9.85
N LEU A 26 -35.51 9.84 -8.93
CA LEU A 26 -36.64 9.37 -8.11
C LEU A 26 -37.20 10.52 -7.25
N THR A 27 -36.33 11.36 -6.69
CA THR A 27 -36.71 12.58 -5.95
C THR A 27 -37.41 13.59 -6.86
N PHE A 28 -36.90 13.81 -8.08
CA PHE A 28 -37.53 14.69 -9.07
C PHE A 28 -38.95 14.23 -9.43
N PHE A 29 -39.12 12.93 -9.70
CA PHE A 29 -40.44 12.35 -9.98
C PHE A 29 -41.41 12.52 -8.80
N TRP A 30 -40.93 12.40 -7.56
CA TRP A 30 -41.74 12.58 -6.35
C TRP A 30 -42.15 14.05 -6.10
N VAL A 31 -41.25 15.02 -6.32
CA VAL A 31 -41.52 16.45 -6.08
C VAL A 31 -42.52 17.01 -7.07
N TYR A 32 -42.37 16.70 -8.36
CA TYR A 32 -43.20 17.25 -9.42
C TYR A 32 -44.51 16.47 -9.65
N ASN A 33 -44.75 15.40 -8.88
CA ASN A 33 -45.86 14.45 -9.04
C ASN A 33 -46.09 14.03 -10.51
N THR A 34 -45.00 13.86 -11.25
CA THR A 34 -45.06 13.43 -12.64
C THR A 34 -45.68 12.02 -12.68
N PHE A 35 -46.71 11.80 -13.47
CA PHE A 35 -47.50 10.53 -13.53
C PHE A 35 -48.38 10.21 -12.32
N GLY A 36 -48.60 11.13 -11.37
CA GLY A 36 -49.46 10.85 -10.21
C GLY A 36 -48.87 9.80 -9.26
N ILE A 37 -47.54 9.69 -9.21
CA ILE A 37 -46.82 8.70 -8.39
C ILE A 37 -47.17 8.85 -6.90
N ARG A 38 -47.46 10.07 -6.45
CA ARG A 38 -47.87 10.32 -5.06
C ARG A 38 -49.25 9.73 -4.73
N ASP A 39 -50.09 9.54 -5.73
CA ASP A 39 -51.46 9.04 -5.57
C ASP A 39 -51.52 7.49 -5.55
N ILE A 40 -50.37 6.83 -5.79
CA ILE A 40 -50.23 5.38 -5.66
C ILE A 40 -50.29 5.02 -4.18
N LYS A 41 -51.18 4.10 -3.84
CA LYS A 41 -51.34 3.60 -2.48
C LYS A 41 -50.04 2.92 -2.00
N ASP A 42 -49.63 3.20 -0.76
CA ASP A 42 -48.49 2.60 -0.07
C ASP A 42 -47.12 2.85 -0.75
N ILE A 43 -47.03 3.86 -1.64
CA ILE A 43 -45.80 4.20 -2.38
C ILE A 43 -44.61 4.55 -1.47
N GLU A 44 -44.88 5.16 -0.32
CA GLU A 44 -43.84 5.52 0.67
C GLU A 44 -43.15 4.28 1.25
N GLU A 45 -43.90 3.20 1.50
CA GLU A 45 -43.37 1.93 1.99
C GLU A 45 -42.49 1.24 0.93
N TYR A 46 -42.91 1.30 -0.34
CA TYR A 46 -42.12 0.78 -1.45
C TYR A 46 -40.81 1.56 -1.67
N ILE A 47 -40.84 2.89 -1.53
CA ILE A 47 -39.63 3.73 -1.61
C ILE A 47 -38.68 3.40 -0.46
N PHE A 48 -39.20 3.26 0.77
CA PHE A 48 -38.40 2.89 1.93
C PHE A 48 -37.75 1.51 1.76
N LEU A 49 -38.53 0.51 1.32
CA LEU A 49 -38.02 -0.83 1.03
C LEU A 49 -36.95 -0.82 -0.06
N GLY A 50 -37.14 -0.03 -1.12
CA GLY A 50 -36.15 0.18 -2.18
C GLY A 50 -34.83 0.76 -1.64
N PHE A 51 -34.90 1.75 -0.76
CA PHE A 51 -33.72 2.31 -0.09
C PHE A 51 -32.99 1.27 0.77
N VAL A 52 -33.72 0.46 1.53
CA VAL A 52 -33.11 -0.61 2.35
C VAL A 52 -32.37 -1.62 1.46
N VAL A 53 -32.96 -2.04 0.34
CA VAL A 53 -32.33 -2.95 -0.62
C VAL A 53 -31.07 -2.33 -1.23
N LEU A 54 -31.11 -1.04 -1.58
CA LEU A 54 -29.95 -0.31 -2.11
C LEU A 54 -28.82 -0.29 -1.08
N CYS A 55 -29.10 0.06 0.19
CA CYS A 55 -28.10 0.04 1.25
C CYS A 55 -27.48 -1.35 1.47
N LEU A 56 -28.28 -2.42 1.38
CA LEU A 56 -27.75 -3.79 1.48
C LEU A 56 -26.84 -4.14 0.29
N ALA A 57 -27.21 -3.70 -0.91
CA ALA A 57 -26.39 -3.87 -2.11
C ALA A 57 -25.04 -3.13 -1.99
N ASP A 58 -25.04 -1.92 -1.43
CA ASP A 58 -23.83 -1.13 -1.17
C ASP A 58 -22.88 -1.83 -0.20
N ILE A 59 -23.41 -2.32 0.92
CA ILE A 59 -22.62 -3.05 1.91
C ILE A 59 -21.98 -4.29 1.28
N LEU A 60 -22.75 -5.04 0.48
CA LEU A 60 -22.25 -6.24 -0.18
C LEU A 60 -21.21 -5.90 -1.26
N PHE A 61 -21.44 -4.85 -2.04
CA PHE A 61 -20.51 -4.37 -3.06
C PHE A 61 -19.19 -3.90 -2.43
N THR A 62 -19.25 -3.08 -1.38
CA THR A 62 -18.05 -2.59 -0.67
C THR A 62 -17.26 -3.73 -0.02
N TRP A 63 -17.93 -4.75 0.51
CA TRP A 63 -17.25 -5.91 1.07
C TRP A 63 -16.55 -6.76 0.01
N LEU A 64 -17.22 -7.08 -1.10
CA LEU A 64 -16.60 -7.77 -2.24
C LEU A 64 -15.44 -6.99 -2.82
N ALA A 65 -15.61 -5.67 -2.89
CA ALA A 65 -14.60 -4.73 -3.35
C ALA A 65 -13.32 -4.81 -2.51
N LEU A 66 -13.46 -4.78 -1.18
CA LEU A 66 -12.35 -4.89 -0.24
C LEU A 66 -11.66 -6.26 -0.34
N ALA A 67 -12.45 -7.32 -0.43
CA ALA A 67 -11.94 -8.70 -0.55
C ALA A 67 -11.15 -8.92 -1.84
N PHE A 68 -11.58 -8.32 -2.95
CA PHE A 68 -10.84 -8.39 -4.21
C PHE A 68 -9.50 -7.63 -4.12
N LEU A 69 -9.51 -6.46 -3.49
CA LEU A 69 -8.31 -5.65 -3.30
C LEU A 69 -7.29 -6.35 -2.38
N SER A 70 -7.74 -6.94 -1.28
CA SER A 70 -6.87 -7.65 -0.33
C SER A 70 -6.21 -8.87 -0.96
N ARG A 71 -6.96 -9.67 -1.73
CA ARG A 71 -6.40 -10.80 -2.48
C ARG A 71 -5.34 -10.37 -3.48
N LYS A 72 -5.57 -9.26 -4.17
CA LYS A 72 -4.60 -8.74 -5.14
C LYS A 72 -3.31 -8.25 -4.47
N ARG A 73 -3.42 -7.64 -3.30
CA ARG A 73 -2.27 -7.24 -2.50
C ARG A 73 -1.46 -8.46 -2.04
N GLN A 74 -2.15 -9.46 -1.47
CA GLN A 74 -1.52 -10.70 -1.01
C GLN A 74 -0.84 -11.48 -2.15
N SER A 75 -1.42 -11.50 -3.35
CA SER A 75 -0.81 -12.16 -4.51
C SER A 75 0.48 -11.47 -4.96
N ASN A 76 0.53 -10.13 -4.94
CA ASN A 76 1.75 -9.40 -5.27
C ASN A 76 2.86 -9.68 -4.24
N ASP A 77 2.50 -9.76 -2.96
CA ASP A 77 3.45 -10.09 -1.89
C ASP A 77 4.05 -11.50 -2.10
N ILE A 78 3.23 -12.47 -2.49
CA ILE A 78 3.66 -13.85 -2.79
C ILE A 78 4.55 -13.89 -4.03
N GLU A 79 4.23 -13.15 -5.09
CA GLU A 79 5.02 -13.11 -6.32
C GLU A 79 6.43 -12.55 -6.07
N VAL A 80 6.53 -11.42 -5.36
CA VAL A 80 7.83 -10.82 -5.00
C VAL A 80 8.61 -11.74 -4.04
N ALA A 81 7.93 -12.33 -3.06
CA ALA A 81 8.54 -13.29 -2.15
C ALA A 81 9.11 -14.52 -2.89
N SER A 82 8.38 -15.00 -3.91
CA SER A 82 8.79 -16.15 -4.72
C SER A 82 10.04 -15.88 -5.56
N LEU A 83 10.24 -14.64 -6.03
CA LEU A 83 11.44 -14.22 -6.76
C LEU A 83 12.70 -14.27 -5.89
N ILE A 84 12.58 -14.01 -4.59
CA ILE A 84 13.70 -14.00 -3.65
C ILE A 84 13.96 -15.40 -3.07
N GLY A 85 12.97 -16.29 -3.11
CA GLY A 85 13.03 -17.63 -2.53
C GLY A 85 12.81 -17.62 -1.01
N ASN A 86 11.94 -18.47 -0.50
CA ASN A 86 11.53 -18.47 0.91
C ASN A 86 12.70 -18.75 1.87
N ASP A 87 13.59 -19.68 1.53
CA ASP A 87 14.74 -20.05 2.37
C ASP A 87 15.75 -18.89 2.49
N ILE A 88 15.91 -18.12 1.41
CA ILE A 88 16.78 -16.96 1.35
C ILE A 88 16.22 -15.84 2.23
N GLN A 89 14.90 -15.63 2.24
CA GLN A 89 14.27 -14.66 3.15
C GLN A 89 14.49 -15.00 4.62
N MET A 90 14.36 -16.28 4.99
CA MET A 90 14.61 -16.72 6.36
C MET A 90 16.08 -16.48 6.76
N ALA A 91 17.04 -16.73 5.86
CA ALA A 91 18.45 -16.44 6.10
C ALA A 91 18.73 -14.94 6.26
N TYR A 92 18.10 -14.09 5.45
CA TYR A 92 18.22 -12.64 5.57
C TYR A 92 17.60 -12.11 6.88
N ASN A 93 16.43 -12.61 7.26
CA ASN A 93 15.80 -12.27 8.55
C ASN A 93 16.70 -12.69 9.74
N PHE A 94 17.27 -13.90 9.70
CA PHE A 94 18.21 -14.37 10.71
C PHE A 94 19.42 -13.45 10.85
N ASN A 95 19.94 -12.94 9.73
CA ASN A 95 21.06 -12.02 9.71
C ASN A 95 20.65 -10.54 9.89
N GLN A 96 19.40 -10.27 10.29
CA GLN A 96 18.84 -8.92 10.46
C GLN A 96 18.98 -8.00 9.24
N ILE A 97 18.89 -8.57 8.04
CA ILE A 97 18.90 -7.84 6.78
C ILE A 97 17.47 -7.54 6.35
N GLY A 98 17.15 -6.27 6.16
CA GLY A 98 15.87 -5.80 5.65
C GLY A 98 15.83 -5.84 4.13
N LEU A 99 14.77 -6.39 3.56
CA LEU A 99 14.54 -6.44 2.12
C LEU A 99 13.28 -5.67 1.77
N LEU A 100 13.37 -4.81 0.76
CA LEU A 100 12.26 -3.95 0.37
C LEU A 100 12.22 -3.81 -1.15
N ALA A 101 11.12 -4.24 -1.78
CA ALA A 101 10.94 -4.18 -3.22
C ALA A 101 10.09 -2.98 -3.61
N ILE A 102 10.48 -2.30 -4.69
CA ILE A 102 9.78 -1.10 -5.17
C ILE A 102 9.28 -1.22 -6.61
N ASP A 103 8.21 -0.50 -6.89
CA ASP A 103 7.74 -0.22 -8.25
C ASP A 103 8.62 0.83 -8.94
N GLU A 104 8.42 1.03 -10.24
CA GLU A 104 9.12 2.04 -11.03
C GLU A 104 8.90 3.47 -10.52
N SER A 105 7.76 3.69 -9.87
CA SER A 105 7.39 4.97 -9.27
C SER A 105 8.00 5.23 -7.89
N GLY A 106 8.70 4.26 -7.29
CA GLY A 106 9.23 4.36 -5.91
C GLY A 106 8.26 3.93 -4.82
N LEU A 107 7.09 3.41 -5.20
CA LEU A 107 6.13 2.83 -4.26
C LEU A 107 6.65 1.49 -3.75
N VAL A 108 6.66 1.30 -2.43
CA VAL A 108 7.01 0.01 -1.82
C VAL A 108 5.92 -1.02 -2.12
N LEU A 109 6.30 -2.06 -2.85
CA LEU A 109 5.41 -3.16 -3.21
C LEU A 109 5.42 -4.27 -2.15
N TRP A 110 6.56 -4.47 -1.50
CA TRP A 110 6.76 -5.56 -0.54
C TRP A 110 7.93 -5.26 0.39
N SER A 111 7.87 -5.77 1.61
CA SER A 111 8.98 -5.74 2.57
C SER A 111 9.01 -7.00 3.42
N ASN A 112 10.19 -7.44 3.84
CA ASN A 112 10.32 -8.59 4.74
C ASN A 112 9.83 -8.28 6.17
N SER A 113 9.61 -9.34 6.96
CA SER A 113 9.04 -9.25 8.31
C SER A 113 9.89 -8.44 9.30
N LEU A 114 11.19 -8.25 9.02
CA LEU A 114 12.10 -7.47 9.86
C LEU A 114 11.58 -6.05 10.12
N PHE A 115 10.97 -5.40 9.12
CA PHE A 115 10.44 -4.04 9.29
C PHE A 115 9.19 -4.03 10.17
N ASN A 116 8.32 -5.03 10.03
CA ASN A 116 7.12 -5.19 10.87
C ASN A 116 7.49 -5.43 12.34
N GLU A 117 8.49 -6.26 12.61
CA GLU A 117 9.02 -6.50 13.97
C GLU A 117 9.58 -5.23 14.61
N ARG A 118 10.14 -4.32 13.80
CA ARG A 118 10.66 -3.01 14.23
C ARG A 118 9.59 -1.90 14.23
N GLN A 119 8.31 -2.26 14.08
CA GLN A 119 7.17 -1.34 14.00
C GLN A 119 7.40 -0.24 12.93
N LEU A 120 7.92 -0.64 11.77
CA LEU A 120 8.11 0.19 10.59
C LEU A 120 7.24 -0.39 9.48
N ASP A 121 6.04 0.14 9.31
CA ASP A 121 5.21 -0.20 8.16
C ASP A 121 5.61 0.68 6.98
N LEU A 122 6.30 0.09 6.00
CA LEU A 122 6.82 0.77 4.82
C LEU A 122 6.03 0.43 3.56
N VAL A 123 5.10 -0.53 3.61
CA VAL A 123 4.33 -0.96 2.44
C VAL A 123 3.35 0.15 2.04
N ASP A 124 3.10 0.29 0.73
CA ASP A 124 2.26 1.37 0.15
C ASP A 124 2.77 2.80 0.41
N THR A 125 3.99 2.95 0.93
CA THR A 125 4.62 4.26 1.14
C THR A 125 5.55 4.61 -0.04
N ASP A 126 5.71 5.90 -0.32
CA ASP A 126 6.73 6.38 -1.26
C ASP A 126 8.09 6.44 -0.54
N ILE A 127 8.98 5.52 -0.90
CA ILE A 127 10.27 5.37 -0.22
C ILE A 127 11.15 6.62 -0.39
N PHE A 128 10.98 7.37 -1.48
CA PHE A 128 11.78 8.57 -1.75
C PHE A 128 11.30 9.79 -0.97
N GLN A 129 10.03 9.80 -0.54
CA GLN A 129 9.54 10.82 0.39
C GLN A 129 10.06 10.56 1.80
N THR A 130 10.06 9.30 2.23
CA THR A 130 10.55 8.92 3.56
C THR A 130 12.07 9.03 3.65
N PHE A 131 12.79 8.59 2.61
CA PHE A 131 14.25 8.58 2.54
C PHE A 131 14.75 9.19 1.22
N PRO A 132 14.87 10.53 1.13
CA PRO A 132 15.28 11.19 -0.11
C PRO A 132 16.67 10.76 -0.59
N ALA A 133 17.56 10.33 0.32
CA ALA A 133 18.89 9.83 -0.01
C ALA A 133 18.87 8.57 -0.90
N LEU A 134 17.82 7.76 -0.84
CA LEU A 134 17.68 6.55 -1.68
C LEU A 134 17.41 6.90 -3.16
N LYS A 135 16.98 8.14 -3.44
CA LYS A 135 16.72 8.60 -4.81
C LYS A 135 18.00 8.65 -5.65
N GLU A 136 19.14 8.93 -5.02
CA GLU A 136 20.44 8.94 -5.70
C GLU A 136 20.91 7.53 -6.05
N LEU A 137 20.66 6.54 -5.18
CA LEU A 137 21.01 5.13 -5.43
C LEU A 137 20.35 4.59 -6.71
N VAL A 138 19.07 4.89 -6.89
CA VAL A 138 18.31 4.43 -8.06
C VAL A 138 18.79 5.12 -9.34
N LYS A 139 19.14 6.41 -9.26
CA LYS A 139 19.66 7.18 -10.41
C LYS A 139 21.07 6.74 -10.84
N LEU A 140 21.94 6.45 -9.87
CA LEU A 140 23.33 6.11 -10.14
C LEU A 140 23.50 4.69 -10.71
N LYS A 141 22.48 3.81 -10.59
CA LYS A 141 22.55 2.37 -10.96
C LYS A 141 23.87 1.73 -10.50
N SER A 142 24.37 2.16 -9.35
CA SER A 142 25.73 1.88 -8.89
C SER A 142 25.62 1.14 -7.56
N ASP A 143 26.51 0.17 -7.34
CA ASP A 143 26.66 -0.61 -6.11
C ASP A 143 27.20 0.23 -4.93
N LYS A 144 26.98 1.55 -4.95
CA LYS A 144 27.31 2.42 -3.85
C LYS A 144 26.35 2.16 -2.71
N ALA A 145 26.89 1.99 -1.52
CA ALA A 145 26.12 1.93 -0.30
C ALA A 145 25.83 3.35 0.21
N VAL A 146 24.60 3.58 0.66
CA VAL A 146 24.24 4.80 1.41
C VAL A 146 24.01 4.42 2.86
N HIS A 147 24.53 5.22 3.78
CA HIS A 147 24.29 5.04 5.21
C HIS A 147 23.04 5.85 5.61
N LEU A 148 22.13 5.20 6.32
CA LEU A 148 20.88 5.78 6.79
C LEU A 148 20.70 5.46 8.27
N ASP A 149 20.46 6.50 9.06
CA ASP A 149 20.05 6.33 10.45
C ASP A 149 18.53 6.26 10.55
N MET A 150 18.02 5.14 11.08
CA MET A 150 16.60 4.92 11.30
C MET A 150 16.35 4.42 12.72
N LYS A 151 15.55 5.18 13.50
CA LYS A 151 15.20 4.84 14.90
C LYS A 151 16.41 4.51 15.79
N GLY A 152 17.52 5.24 15.64
CA GLY A 152 18.73 5.06 16.47
C GLY A 152 19.61 3.87 16.07
N LYS A 153 19.41 3.32 14.87
CA LYS A 153 20.25 2.29 14.25
C LYS A 153 20.77 2.77 12.91
N SER A 154 22.02 2.46 12.62
CA SER A 154 22.70 2.79 11.35
C SER A 154 22.52 1.62 10.38
N TYR A 155 22.04 1.91 9.18
CA TYR A 155 21.83 0.94 8.11
C TYR A 155 22.65 1.29 6.88
N GLU A 156 23.36 0.30 6.36
CA GLU A 156 23.96 0.34 5.04
C GLU A 156 22.92 -0.15 4.02
N VAL A 157 22.54 0.72 3.08
CA VAL A 157 21.52 0.40 2.07
C VAL A 157 22.14 0.32 0.68
N ARG A 158 21.85 -0.78 -0.01
CA ARG A 158 22.23 -1.01 -1.40
C ARG A 158 20.99 -1.24 -2.27
N PHE A 159 21.10 -0.88 -3.54
CA PHE A 159 20.03 -1.04 -4.51
C PHE A 159 20.42 -2.01 -5.62
N LEU A 160 19.65 -3.08 -5.76
CA LEU A 160 19.75 -4.05 -6.84
C LEU A 160 18.80 -3.63 -7.96
N SER A 161 19.34 -3.17 -9.09
CA SER A 161 18.56 -2.62 -10.19
C SER A 161 17.59 -3.62 -10.84
N GLU A 162 17.95 -4.89 -10.85
CA GLU A 162 17.11 -6.02 -11.26
C GLU A 162 17.16 -7.02 -10.09
N PRO A 163 16.10 -7.18 -9.26
CA PRO A 163 14.67 -6.91 -9.50
C PRO A 163 14.11 -5.61 -8.86
N ARG A 164 14.89 -4.51 -8.74
CA ARG A 164 14.52 -3.28 -8.02
C ARG A 164 14.32 -3.49 -6.51
N LEU A 165 15.30 -4.13 -5.89
CA LEU A 165 15.29 -4.49 -4.47
C LEU A 165 16.27 -3.61 -3.68
N PHE A 166 15.80 -3.03 -2.58
CA PHE A 166 16.66 -2.43 -1.58
C PHE A 166 17.03 -3.47 -0.51
N VAL A 167 18.31 -3.50 -0.16
CA VAL A 167 18.87 -4.35 0.87
C VAL A 167 19.41 -3.44 1.98
N PHE A 168 18.82 -3.54 3.17
CA PHE A 168 19.18 -2.80 4.36
C PHE A 168 19.96 -3.72 5.29
N LYS A 169 21.21 -3.39 5.56
CA LYS A 169 22.05 -4.11 6.51
C LYS A 169 22.26 -3.25 7.75
N ASP A 170 21.90 -3.78 8.92
CA ASP A 170 22.19 -3.12 10.20
C ASP A 170 23.71 -3.15 10.45
N VAL A 171 24.33 -1.98 10.56
CA VAL A 171 25.77 -1.81 10.82
C VAL A 171 26.05 -1.16 12.17
N THR A 172 25.02 -1.01 13.02
CA THR A 172 25.11 -0.31 14.30
C THR A 172 26.22 -0.84 15.21
N GLU A 173 26.39 -2.18 15.29
CA GLU A 173 27.43 -2.79 16.12
C GLU A 173 28.84 -2.49 15.59
N TYR A 174 29.01 -2.49 14.26
CA TYR A 174 30.28 -2.15 13.62
C TYR A 174 30.63 -0.67 13.85
N ASP A 175 29.67 0.23 13.65
CA ASP A 175 29.87 1.66 13.88
C ASP A 175 30.24 1.97 15.34
N ASN A 176 29.59 1.30 16.30
CA ASN A 176 29.90 1.44 17.71
C ASN A 176 31.34 0.99 18.05
N VAL A 177 31.79 -0.15 17.50
CA VAL A 177 33.16 -0.64 17.73
C VAL A 177 34.21 0.26 17.08
N VAL A 178 33.94 0.76 15.87
CA VAL A 178 34.83 1.70 15.18
C VAL A 178 34.92 3.02 15.93
N ASN A 179 33.80 3.56 16.41
CA ASN A 179 33.80 4.81 17.18
C ASN A 179 34.53 4.62 18.52
N TYR A 180 34.30 3.52 19.22
CA TYR A 180 35.03 3.20 20.45
C TYR A 180 36.55 3.09 20.22
N SER A 181 36.95 2.46 19.11
CA SER A 181 38.37 2.33 18.73
C SER A 181 39.00 3.67 18.38
N LYS A 182 38.25 4.57 17.74
CA LYS A 182 38.70 5.93 17.44
C LYS A 182 38.83 6.78 18.70
N GLU A 183 37.89 6.67 19.64
CA GLU A 183 37.97 7.37 20.93
C GLU A 183 39.18 6.90 21.76
N GLN A 184 39.48 5.59 21.76
CA GLN A 184 40.68 5.07 22.42
C GLN A 184 42.00 5.44 21.71
N ALA A 185 41.98 5.65 20.39
CA ALA A 185 43.18 6.05 19.65
C ALA A 185 43.52 7.55 19.82
N ILE A 186 42.60 8.34 20.36
CA ILE A 186 42.76 9.78 20.63
C ILE A 186 43.08 10.02 22.13
N ALA A 187 42.92 9.02 23.00
CA ALA A 187 43.30 9.04 24.42
C ALA A 187 44.75 8.56 24.62
#